data_AF-A0A931SAF0-F1
#
_entry.id   AF-A0A931SAF0-F1
#
_cell.length_a   1.000
_cell.length_b   1.000
_cell.length_c   1.000
_cell.angle_alpha   90.00
_cell.angle_beta   90.00
_cell.angle_gamma   90.00
#
_symmetry.space_group_name_H-M   'P 1'
#
loop_
_entity.id
_entity.type
_entity.pdbx_description
1 polymer ?
#
loop_
_entity_poly.entity_id
_entity_poly.type
_entity_poly.pdbx_seq_one_letter_code
_entity_poly.pdbx_strand_id
1 'polypeptide(L)'
;MAAEQQFIIGVDTGGTFTDIVVMTESGEIWTAKASTTPDDFSRGVMDALGEAAKTVGVQLKDILSRTTLFKHGSTVATNALITRSGVKVGFITTRGFEDTTEIMRAIGRVDGLSEEEIRHVTWVTKPEPLVPRERVMGVRERIDYRGEEVIPLNREDVMSAIRHLMEEEKVDAIAVSLLHAWANPAHEEAIRALALEADPGRQIYWSFGSALSQVAGEYARGNTAIMNSYLGPTVERYLKGLEDKLRLGKLKGPLLITQGNGGVAHREHVTPIANLQSGPAGGMIASAYVAGLLGHKNVITTDMGGTSFDVGLVTEGYWRYAHEPIVERFRILQPIIDIESIGAGGGTIARVDQETGRLLVGPKSAGASPGPVCYDSGGQEVTVTDADLILGILDPNYFLGGRKVLNKAKALKAIEEKIAKPLGLKPVEAAAGVFDIVNSKMSDLIRRQVVRTGYLPEEFVIYGFGGAGPVHASGFAAELGVKKIYIFPTSPVFSAFGAAAADVIHTRVMTCQYILPVDPEALN
;
A
#
# COMPACT_ATOMS: atom_id res chain seq x y z
N MET A 1 -22.47 -26.87 28.36
CA MET A 1 -22.71 -25.92 27.25
C MET A 1 -21.40 -25.21 27.02
N ALA A 2 -20.67 -25.56 25.96
CA ALA A 2 -19.44 -24.85 25.60
C ALA A 2 -19.83 -23.39 25.32
N ALA A 3 -19.15 -22.43 25.95
CA ALA A 3 -19.32 -21.02 25.62
C ALA A 3 -19.17 -20.88 24.10
N GLU A 4 -20.08 -20.15 23.44
CA GLU A 4 -19.99 -19.91 22.00
C GLU A 4 -18.68 -19.16 21.72
N GLN A 5 -17.64 -19.89 21.30
CA GLN A 5 -16.30 -19.37 21.07
C GLN A 5 -16.36 -18.17 20.11
N GLN A 6 -15.87 -17.02 20.56
CA GLN A 6 -15.89 -15.77 19.80
C GLN A 6 -14.71 -15.71 18.83
N PHE A 7 -14.91 -15.00 17.71
CA PHE A 7 -13.92 -14.91 16.65
C PHE A 7 -13.49 -13.47 16.39
N ILE A 8 -12.20 -13.28 16.14
CA ILE A 8 -11.63 -12.09 15.50
C ILE A 8 -11.21 -12.50 14.09
N ILE A 9 -11.67 -11.76 13.09
CA ILE A 9 -11.34 -12.03 11.70
C ILE A 9 -10.50 -10.90 11.15
N GLY A 10 -9.29 -11.20 10.68
CA GLY A 10 -8.46 -10.32 9.89
C GLY A 10 -8.51 -10.71 8.42
N VAL A 11 -8.68 -9.73 7.54
CA VAL A 11 -8.75 -9.91 6.10
C VAL A 11 -7.76 -8.97 5.42
N ASP A 12 -7.01 -9.48 4.45
CA ASP A 12 -6.24 -8.68 3.52
C ASP A 12 -6.61 -9.02 2.08
N THR A 13 -7.17 -8.07 1.35
CA THR A 13 -7.56 -8.23 -0.05
C THR A 13 -6.49 -7.65 -0.96
N GLY A 14 -5.61 -8.54 -1.45
CA GLY A 14 -4.59 -8.23 -2.46
C GLY A 14 -5.12 -8.33 -3.89
N GLY A 15 -4.26 -8.02 -4.87
CA GLY A 15 -4.62 -8.06 -6.30
C GLY A 15 -4.83 -9.47 -6.85
N THR A 16 -4.19 -10.49 -6.27
CA THR A 16 -4.30 -11.89 -6.73
C THR A 16 -5.17 -12.74 -5.81
N PHE A 17 -5.00 -12.59 -4.51
CA PHE A 17 -5.69 -13.39 -3.51
C PHE A 17 -6.23 -12.54 -2.37
N THR A 18 -7.30 -13.03 -1.75
CA THR A 18 -7.84 -12.53 -0.49
C THR A 18 -7.48 -13.51 0.60
N ASP A 19 -6.74 -13.02 1.59
CA ASP A 19 -6.20 -13.78 2.70
C ASP A 19 -7.02 -13.51 3.96
N ILE A 20 -7.35 -14.57 4.69
CA ILE A 20 -8.15 -14.51 5.90
C ILE A 20 -7.45 -15.23 7.04
N VAL A 21 -7.49 -14.59 8.20
CA VAL A 21 -7.09 -15.17 9.47
C VAL A 21 -8.27 -15.10 10.43
N VAL A 22 -8.62 -16.24 11.02
CA VAL A 22 -9.63 -16.36 12.08
C VAL A 22 -8.90 -16.70 13.37
N MET A 23 -9.07 -15.87 14.39
CA MET A 23 -8.50 -16.04 15.72
C MET A 23 -9.61 -16.22 16.75
N THR A 24 -9.35 -17.01 17.78
CA THR A 24 -10.25 -17.20 18.92
C THR A 24 -9.66 -16.58 20.18
N GLU A 25 -10.48 -16.39 21.20
CA GLU A 25 -10.02 -15.94 22.51
C GLU A 25 -9.02 -16.91 23.17
N SER A 26 -9.09 -18.20 22.83
CA SER A 26 -8.11 -19.21 23.29
C SER A 26 -6.79 -19.17 22.53
N GLY A 27 -6.67 -18.33 21.50
CA GLY A 27 -5.46 -18.20 20.68
C GLY A 27 -5.36 -19.22 19.54
N GLU A 28 -6.43 -19.96 19.23
CA GLU A 28 -6.46 -20.83 18.04
C GLU A 28 -6.54 -19.96 16.78
N ILE A 29 -5.79 -20.36 15.75
CA ILE A 29 -5.66 -19.63 14.50
C ILE A 29 -5.98 -20.55 13.34
N TRP A 30 -6.88 -20.10 12.47
CA TRP A 30 -7.11 -20.71 11.16
C TRP A 30 -6.84 -19.70 10.05
N THR A 31 -6.36 -20.21 8.93
CA THR A 31 -6.02 -19.41 7.75
C THR A 31 -6.79 -19.92 6.55
N ALA A 32 -7.32 -19.01 5.74
CA ALA A 32 -7.94 -19.36 4.47
C ALA A 32 -7.50 -18.37 3.38
N LYS A 33 -7.61 -18.82 2.14
CA LYS A 33 -7.20 -18.06 0.96
C LYS A 33 -8.14 -18.37 -0.19
N ALA A 34 -8.67 -17.33 -0.82
CA ALA A 34 -9.44 -17.44 -2.06
C ALA A 34 -8.88 -16.48 -3.11
N SER A 35 -9.21 -16.73 -4.38
CA SER A 35 -8.88 -15.81 -5.47
C SER A 35 -9.60 -14.49 -5.26
N THR A 36 -8.91 -13.39 -5.51
CA THR A 36 -9.56 -12.08 -5.55
C THR A 36 -10.48 -11.99 -6.77
N THR A 37 -11.57 -11.25 -6.65
CA THR A 37 -12.55 -10.99 -7.71
C THR A 37 -12.51 -9.51 -8.10
N PRO A 38 -11.68 -9.10 -9.08
CA PRO A 38 -11.46 -7.68 -9.38
C PRO A 38 -12.72 -6.93 -9.85
N ASP A 39 -13.70 -7.65 -10.39
CA ASP A 39 -15.00 -7.11 -10.78
C ASP A 39 -15.89 -6.74 -9.56
N ASP A 40 -15.68 -7.43 -8.44
CA ASP A 40 -16.34 -7.15 -7.16
C ASP A 40 -15.51 -7.72 -6.01
N PHE A 41 -14.60 -6.92 -5.45
CA PHE A 41 -13.70 -7.36 -4.37
C PHE A 41 -14.46 -7.89 -3.14
N SER A 42 -15.68 -7.43 -2.89
CA SER A 42 -16.45 -7.87 -1.73
C SER A 42 -16.98 -9.30 -1.89
N ARG A 43 -17.14 -9.80 -3.13
CA ARG A 43 -17.44 -11.21 -3.39
C ARG A 43 -16.27 -12.11 -2.97
N GLY A 44 -15.04 -11.75 -3.35
CA GLY A 44 -13.83 -12.49 -2.99
C GLY A 44 -13.63 -12.60 -1.48
N VAL A 45 -13.99 -11.55 -0.72
CA VAL A 45 -14.01 -11.59 0.75
C VAL A 45 -15.03 -12.63 1.26
N MET A 46 -16.26 -12.63 0.72
CA MET A 46 -17.29 -13.60 1.12
C MET A 46 -16.92 -15.04 0.75
N ASP A 47 -16.29 -15.25 -0.40
CA ASP A 47 -15.81 -16.57 -0.83
C ASP A 47 -14.70 -17.08 0.09
N ALA A 48 -13.72 -16.22 0.41
CA ALA A 48 -12.67 -16.54 1.37
C ALA A 48 -13.22 -16.85 2.78
N LEU A 49 -14.26 -16.12 3.22
CA LEU A 49 -14.94 -16.42 4.49
C LEU A 49 -15.64 -17.77 4.46
N GLY A 50 -16.21 -18.15 3.32
CA GLY A 50 -16.79 -19.48 3.10
C GLY A 50 -15.74 -20.59 3.25
N GLU A 51 -14.54 -20.40 2.71
CA GLU A 51 -13.42 -21.33 2.90
C GLU A 51 -12.96 -21.36 4.36
N ALA A 52 -12.84 -20.20 5.02
CA ALA A 52 -12.48 -20.12 6.44
C ALA A 52 -13.50 -20.88 7.32
N ALA A 53 -14.79 -20.72 7.05
CA ALA A 53 -15.86 -21.41 7.77
C ALA A 53 -15.74 -22.95 7.63
N LYS A 54 -15.40 -23.45 6.43
CA LYS A 54 -15.13 -24.88 6.19
C LYS A 54 -13.93 -25.37 6.98
N THR A 55 -12.84 -24.60 7.01
CA THR A 55 -11.62 -24.96 7.76
C THR A 55 -11.86 -25.01 9.27
N VAL A 56 -12.67 -24.09 9.80
CA VAL A 56 -13.08 -24.07 11.22
C VAL A 56 -14.13 -25.16 11.52
N GLY A 57 -14.86 -25.63 10.51
CA GLY A 57 -15.91 -26.65 10.68
C GLY A 57 -17.26 -26.08 11.12
N VAL A 58 -17.57 -24.83 10.77
CA VAL A 58 -18.81 -24.13 11.12
C VAL A 58 -19.49 -23.56 9.88
N GLN A 59 -20.77 -23.16 9.98
CA GLN A 59 -21.42 -22.45 8.87
C GLN A 59 -20.95 -20.99 8.81
N LEU A 60 -20.95 -20.40 7.61
CA LEU A 60 -20.59 -19.00 7.39
C LEU A 60 -21.42 -18.03 8.25
N LYS A 61 -22.71 -18.31 8.46
CA LYS A 61 -23.56 -17.49 9.32
C LYS A 61 -23.15 -17.57 10.79
N ASP A 62 -22.72 -18.76 11.23
CA ASP A 62 -22.34 -18.99 12.64
C ASP A 62 -21.03 -18.27 12.95
N ILE A 63 -20.02 -18.41 12.09
CA ILE A 63 -18.73 -17.71 12.27
C ILE A 63 -18.93 -16.19 12.31
N LEU A 64 -19.69 -15.62 11.36
CA LEU A 64 -19.96 -14.18 11.30
C LEU A 64 -20.78 -13.68 12.50
N SER A 65 -21.79 -14.44 12.93
CA SER A 65 -22.61 -14.06 14.09
C SER A 65 -21.85 -14.10 15.42
N ARG A 66 -20.75 -14.86 15.47
CA ARG A 66 -19.84 -14.98 16.62
C ARG A 66 -18.58 -14.13 16.46
N THR A 67 -18.43 -13.41 15.35
CA THR A 67 -17.31 -12.48 15.15
C THR A 67 -17.53 -11.22 15.99
N THR A 68 -16.59 -10.96 16.90
CA THR A 68 -16.56 -9.75 17.74
C THR A 68 -15.91 -8.57 17.05
N LEU A 69 -14.88 -8.82 16.24
CA LEU A 69 -14.16 -7.81 15.47
C LEU A 69 -13.88 -8.35 14.06
N PHE A 70 -14.33 -7.62 13.04
CA PHE A 70 -13.99 -7.89 11.65
C PHE A 70 -13.07 -6.79 11.15
N LYS A 71 -11.80 -7.11 10.91
CA LYS A 71 -10.75 -6.17 10.54
C LYS A 71 -10.34 -6.41 9.09
N HIS A 72 -10.39 -5.39 8.26
CA HIS A 72 -10.28 -5.52 6.81
C HIS A 72 -9.29 -4.51 6.22
N GLY A 73 -8.21 -5.03 5.64
CA GLY A 73 -7.31 -4.32 4.74
C GLY A 73 -7.62 -4.65 3.28
N SER A 74 -7.36 -3.69 2.39
CA SER A 74 -7.57 -3.89 0.96
C SER A 74 -6.60 -3.07 0.12
N THR A 75 -6.32 -3.58 -1.08
CA THR A 75 -5.57 -2.89 -2.12
C THR A 75 -6.45 -2.07 -3.06
N VAL A 76 -7.75 -1.91 -2.78
CA VAL A 76 -8.70 -1.20 -3.68
C VAL A 76 -8.24 0.23 -3.97
N ALA A 77 -7.84 0.96 -2.93
CA ALA A 77 -7.33 2.34 -3.08
C ALA A 77 -6.05 2.39 -3.92
N THR A 78 -5.08 1.52 -3.61
CA THR A 78 -3.80 1.43 -4.34
C THR A 78 -4.03 1.05 -5.81
N ASN A 79 -4.87 0.04 -6.06
CA ASN A 79 -5.17 -0.42 -7.42
C ASN A 79 -5.85 0.67 -8.24
N ALA A 80 -6.79 1.43 -7.67
CA ALA A 80 -7.47 2.52 -8.37
C ALA A 80 -6.52 3.66 -8.79
N LEU A 81 -5.45 3.91 -8.02
CA LEU A 81 -4.39 4.86 -8.42
C LEU A 81 -3.54 4.30 -9.55
N ILE A 82 -3.08 3.05 -9.42
CA ILE A 82 -2.23 2.38 -10.43
C ILE A 82 -2.96 2.30 -11.77
N THR A 83 -4.22 1.89 -11.79
CA THR A 83 -5.02 1.73 -13.02
C THR A 83 -5.67 3.02 -13.49
N ARG A 84 -5.49 4.13 -12.75
CA ARG A 84 -6.13 5.43 -13.00
C ARG A 84 -7.66 5.31 -13.15
N SER A 85 -8.28 4.49 -12.32
CA SER A 85 -9.74 4.21 -12.33
C SER A 85 -10.52 4.95 -11.24
N GLY A 86 -9.95 6.03 -10.67
CA GLY A 86 -10.67 6.94 -9.78
C GLY A 86 -11.61 7.88 -10.54
N VAL A 87 -12.26 8.77 -9.79
CA VAL A 87 -13.30 9.66 -10.34
C VAL A 87 -12.77 10.97 -10.92
N LYS A 88 -13.59 11.71 -11.67
CA LYS A 88 -13.18 13.02 -12.22
C LYS A 88 -13.15 14.05 -11.09
N VAL A 89 -11.95 14.55 -10.72
CA VAL A 89 -11.76 15.52 -9.63
C VAL A 89 -11.57 16.97 -10.13
N GLY A 90 -12.21 17.94 -9.46
CA GLY A 90 -11.88 19.37 -9.53
C GLY A 90 -11.03 19.81 -8.34
N PHE A 91 -10.20 20.84 -8.49
CA PHE A 91 -9.35 21.34 -7.40
C PHE A 91 -9.51 22.84 -7.22
N ILE A 92 -9.76 23.28 -5.98
CA ILE A 92 -9.84 24.69 -5.58
C ILE A 92 -8.64 25.03 -4.69
N THR A 93 -7.91 26.07 -5.07
CA THR A 93 -6.71 26.55 -4.37
C THR A 93 -6.69 28.07 -4.30
N THR A 94 -5.72 28.63 -3.59
CA THR A 94 -5.47 30.07 -3.55
C THR A 94 -5.13 30.59 -4.95
N ARG A 95 -5.77 31.68 -5.37
CA ARG A 95 -5.49 32.33 -6.67
C ARG A 95 -4.02 32.73 -6.77
N GLY A 96 -3.42 32.44 -7.92
CA GLY A 96 -1.97 32.56 -8.17
C GLY A 96 -1.16 31.30 -7.83
N PHE A 97 -1.78 30.26 -7.26
CA PHE A 97 -1.15 28.98 -6.91
C PHE A 97 -1.76 27.79 -7.64
N GLU A 98 -2.51 28.03 -8.72
CA GLU A 98 -3.17 27.02 -9.54
C GLU A 98 -2.17 26.05 -10.21
N ASP A 99 -0.98 26.54 -10.56
CA ASP A 99 0.06 25.74 -11.22
C ASP A 99 0.92 24.92 -10.24
N THR A 100 0.64 24.97 -8.93
CA THR A 100 1.42 24.25 -7.91
C THR A 100 1.52 22.76 -8.19
N THR A 101 0.40 22.13 -8.57
CA THR A 101 0.32 20.70 -8.86
C THR A 101 1.10 20.33 -10.13
N GLU A 102 1.17 21.23 -11.11
CA GLU A 102 1.91 21.07 -12.35
C GLU A 102 3.42 21.32 -12.15
N ILE A 103 3.80 22.29 -11.31
CA ILE A 103 5.19 22.61 -10.99
C ILE A 103 5.83 21.49 -10.15
N MET A 104 5.06 20.82 -9.29
CA MET A 104 5.49 19.67 -8.48
C MET A 104 6.73 19.91 -7.61
N ARG A 105 6.95 21.15 -7.15
CA ARG A 105 8.18 21.58 -6.46
C ARG A 105 9.48 21.19 -7.22
N ALA A 106 9.40 20.99 -8.54
CA ALA A 106 10.42 20.39 -9.41
C ALA A 106 10.84 18.94 -9.07
N ILE A 107 10.96 18.59 -7.78
CA ILE A 107 11.36 17.26 -7.30
C ILE A 107 10.34 16.18 -7.68
N GLY A 108 9.05 16.52 -7.76
CA GLY A 108 8.02 15.56 -8.15
C GLY A 108 8.19 14.99 -9.57
N ARG A 109 9.05 15.59 -10.40
CA ARG A 109 9.40 15.01 -11.71
C ARG A 109 10.25 13.74 -11.59
N VAL A 110 10.96 13.54 -10.48
CA VAL A 110 11.82 12.36 -10.26
C VAL A 110 11.26 11.43 -9.19
N ASP A 111 10.30 11.89 -8.39
CA ASP A 111 9.63 11.06 -7.40
C ASP A 111 8.99 9.83 -8.07
N GLY A 112 9.19 8.67 -7.44
CA GLY A 112 8.71 7.35 -7.89
C GLY A 112 9.51 6.72 -9.04
N LEU A 113 10.55 7.38 -9.54
CA LEU A 113 11.44 6.80 -10.56
C LEU A 113 12.60 6.03 -9.91
N SER A 114 13.09 5.02 -10.62
CA SER A 114 14.32 4.31 -10.26
C SER A 114 15.57 5.18 -10.47
N GLU A 115 16.65 4.87 -9.78
CA GLU A 115 17.95 5.54 -9.94
C GLU A 115 18.45 5.57 -11.38
N GLU A 116 18.17 4.51 -12.15
CA GLU A 116 18.49 4.44 -13.57
C GLU A 116 17.70 5.50 -14.34
N GLU A 117 16.38 5.51 -14.20
CA GLU A 117 15.49 6.47 -14.86
C GLU A 117 15.84 7.93 -14.54
N ILE A 118 16.20 8.22 -13.28
CA ILE A 118 16.60 9.57 -12.84
C ILE A 118 17.85 10.07 -13.57
N ARG A 119 18.82 9.18 -13.82
CA ARG A 119 20.08 9.52 -14.51
C ARG A 119 19.87 9.78 -16.00
N HIS A 120 18.82 9.22 -16.60
CA HIS A 120 18.45 9.45 -17.99
C HIS A 120 17.65 10.76 -18.14
N VAL A 121 18.31 11.90 -17.95
CA VAL A 121 17.67 13.24 -17.91
C VAL A 121 16.76 13.53 -19.11
N THR A 122 17.07 13.00 -20.29
CA THR A 122 16.27 13.15 -21.52
C THR A 122 14.95 12.37 -21.50
N TRP A 123 14.81 11.36 -20.64
CA TRP A 123 13.60 10.54 -20.48
C TRP A 123 12.72 10.98 -19.31
N VAL A 124 13.24 11.82 -18.41
CA VAL A 124 12.51 12.26 -17.21
C VAL A 124 11.37 13.23 -17.57
N THR A 125 10.16 12.69 -17.65
CA THR A 125 8.91 13.42 -17.87
C THR A 125 8.06 13.51 -16.60
N LYS A 126 7.20 14.53 -16.50
CA LYS A 126 6.23 14.63 -15.40
C LYS A 126 5.19 13.50 -15.52
N PRO A 127 4.68 12.97 -14.40
CA PRO A 127 3.54 12.06 -14.45
C PRO A 127 2.31 12.79 -14.99
N GLU A 128 1.39 12.03 -15.58
CA GLU A 128 0.07 12.56 -15.92
C GLU A 128 -0.64 13.04 -14.63
N PRO A 129 -1.12 14.30 -14.58
CA PRO A 129 -1.71 14.86 -13.38
C PRO A 129 -3.06 14.19 -13.06
N LEU A 130 -3.37 14.02 -11.77
CA LEU A 130 -4.70 13.54 -11.34
C LEU A 130 -5.80 14.58 -11.61
N VAL A 131 -5.43 15.86 -11.58
CA VAL A 131 -6.30 16.99 -11.92
C VAL A 131 -5.56 17.84 -12.95
N PRO A 132 -5.99 17.85 -14.22
CA PRO A 132 -5.40 18.66 -15.25
C PRO A 132 -5.73 20.14 -15.00
N ARG A 133 -4.94 21.03 -15.60
CA ARG A 133 -4.89 22.45 -15.25
C ARG A 133 -6.23 23.16 -15.42
N GLU A 134 -7.02 22.76 -16.41
CA GLU A 134 -8.37 23.27 -16.69
C GLU A 134 -9.37 23.01 -15.56
N ARG A 135 -9.10 22.01 -14.70
CA ARG A 135 -9.91 21.68 -13.52
C ARG A 135 -9.37 22.28 -12.21
N VAL A 136 -8.36 23.14 -12.30
CA VAL A 136 -7.79 23.84 -11.14
C VAL A 136 -8.25 25.29 -11.12
N MET A 137 -9.05 25.62 -10.10
CA MET A 137 -9.65 26.93 -9.90
C MET A 137 -8.97 27.67 -8.75
N GLY A 138 -8.56 28.92 -9.01
CA GLY A 138 -8.04 29.83 -8.00
C GLY A 138 -9.13 30.71 -7.43
N VAL A 139 -9.26 30.78 -6.10
CA VAL A 139 -10.16 31.71 -5.41
C VAL A 139 -9.38 32.87 -4.81
N ARG A 140 -9.96 34.07 -4.76
CA ARG A 140 -9.30 35.22 -4.11
C ARG A 140 -9.47 35.11 -2.60
N GLU A 141 -8.40 34.69 -1.94
CA GLU A 141 -8.25 34.73 -0.49
C GLU A 141 -6.76 34.71 -0.12
N ARG A 142 -6.42 35.09 1.11
CA ARG A 142 -5.07 34.85 1.62
C ARG A 142 -5.01 34.82 3.14
N ILE A 143 -4.38 33.78 3.64
CA ILE A 143 -3.91 33.65 5.03
C ILE A 143 -2.37 33.62 4.99
N ASP A 144 -1.71 34.23 5.98
CA ASP A 144 -0.26 34.20 6.11
C ASP A 144 0.25 32.98 6.92
N TYR A 145 1.56 32.86 7.10
CA TYR A 145 2.13 31.71 7.84
C TYR A 145 1.82 31.70 9.34
N ARG A 146 1.36 32.83 9.91
CA ARG A 146 0.95 32.97 11.31
C ARG A 146 -0.54 32.68 11.51
N GLY A 147 -1.29 32.49 10.43
CA GLY A 147 -2.73 32.28 10.47
C GLY A 147 -3.54 33.57 10.43
N GLU A 148 -2.92 34.73 10.17
CA GLU A 148 -3.60 36.01 10.04
C GLU A 148 -4.22 36.14 8.64
N GLU A 149 -5.46 36.66 8.59
CA GLU A 149 -6.15 36.94 7.33
C GLU A 149 -5.56 38.19 6.67
N VAL A 150 -5.02 38.04 5.46
CA VAL A 150 -4.44 39.13 4.65
C VAL A 150 -5.43 39.59 3.60
N ILE A 151 -6.13 38.66 2.95
CA ILE A 151 -7.18 38.93 1.98
C ILE A 151 -8.39 38.08 2.36
N PRO A 152 -9.57 38.67 2.60
CA PRO A 152 -10.76 37.92 2.96
C PRO A 152 -11.22 37.02 1.81
N LEU A 153 -11.85 35.89 2.14
CA LEU A 153 -12.37 34.94 1.16
C LEU A 153 -13.44 35.60 0.27
N ASN A 154 -13.18 35.61 -1.04
CA ASN A 154 -14.16 36.09 -2.00
C ASN A 154 -15.21 35.02 -2.30
N ARG A 155 -16.41 35.22 -1.77
CA ARG A 155 -17.54 34.29 -1.94
C ARG A 155 -17.98 34.10 -3.41
N GLU A 156 -17.93 35.14 -4.23
CA GLU A 156 -18.34 35.06 -5.64
C GLU A 156 -17.39 34.17 -6.45
N ASP A 157 -16.08 34.30 -6.24
CA ASP A 157 -15.07 33.44 -6.86
C ASP A 157 -15.29 31.98 -6.48
N VAL A 158 -15.55 31.69 -5.21
CA VAL A 158 -15.84 30.31 -4.75
C VAL A 158 -17.06 29.77 -5.46
N MET A 159 -18.19 30.49 -5.44
CA MET A 159 -19.42 30.01 -6.09
C MET A 159 -19.25 29.85 -7.60
N SER A 160 -18.46 30.72 -8.24
CA SER A 160 -18.15 30.59 -9.67
C SER A 160 -17.27 29.37 -9.96
N ALA A 161 -16.26 29.11 -9.13
CA ALA A 161 -15.40 27.93 -9.25
C ALA A 161 -16.22 26.64 -9.09
N ILE A 162 -17.11 26.59 -8.09
CA ILE A 162 -17.99 25.43 -7.85
C ILE A 162 -18.91 25.19 -9.06
N ARG A 163 -19.61 26.22 -9.55
CA ARG A 163 -20.47 26.08 -10.73
C ARG A 163 -19.70 25.62 -11.95
N HIS A 164 -18.54 26.21 -12.23
CA HIS A 164 -17.72 25.80 -13.36
C HIS A 164 -17.31 24.32 -13.27
N LEU A 165 -16.84 23.87 -12.10
CA LEU A 165 -16.43 22.49 -11.90
C LEU A 165 -17.62 21.50 -12.02
N MET A 166 -18.79 21.87 -11.52
CA MET A 166 -19.99 21.02 -11.55
C MET A 166 -20.68 21.00 -12.93
N GLU A 167 -20.88 22.15 -13.54
CA GLU A 167 -21.74 22.31 -14.73
C GLU A 167 -20.95 22.08 -16.04
N GLU A 168 -19.78 22.71 -16.15
CA GLU A 168 -18.95 22.65 -17.36
C GLU A 168 -18.05 21.41 -17.35
N GLU A 169 -17.31 21.23 -16.26
CA GLU A 169 -16.37 20.12 -16.14
C GLU A 169 -17.02 18.81 -15.68
N LYS A 170 -18.23 18.85 -15.08
CA LYS A 170 -18.96 17.66 -14.64
C LYS A 170 -18.10 16.73 -13.79
N VAL A 171 -17.40 17.30 -12.81
CA VAL A 171 -16.59 16.54 -11.86
C VAL A 171 -17.49 15.72 -10.94
N ASP A 172 -17.00 14.58 -10.46
CA ASP A 172 -17.66 13.74 -9.46
C ASP A 172 -17.21 14.11 -8.04
N ALA A 173 -16.06 14.77 -7.91
CA ALA A 173 -15.46 15.13 -6.64
C ALA A 173 -14.69 16.46 -6.73
N ILE A 174 -14.63 17.20 -5.62
CA ILE A 174 -13.87 18.45 -5.51
C ILE A 174 -12.93 18.35 -4.31
N ALA A 175 -11.67 18.71 -4.53
CA ALA A 175 -10.67 18.88 -3.48
C ALA A 175 -10.43 20.38 -3.25
N VAL A 176 -10.26 20.77 -1.99
CA VAL A 176 -9.93 22.15 -1.59
C VAL A 176 -8.64 22.11 -0.78
N SER A 177 -7.65 22.93 -1.15
CA SER A 177 -6.45 23.13 -0.34
C SER A 177 -5.92 24.54 -0.54
N LEU A 178 -6.14 25.40 0.45
CA LEU A 178 -5.71 26.80 0.43
C LEU A 178 -4.37 26.94 1.15
N LEU A 179 -3.60 27.97 0.81
CA LEU A 179 -2.33 28.22 1.47
C LEU A 179 -2.50 28.54 2.95
N HIS A 180 -1.60 27.98 3.76
CA HIS A 180 -1.59 28.14 5.21
C HIS A 180 -2.89 27.73 5.93
N ALA A 181 -3.78 26.97 5.28
CA ALA A 181 -4.95 26.40 5.92
C ALA A 181 -4.61 25.44 7.09
N TRP A 182 -3.38 24.95 7.16
CA TRP A 182 -2.83 24.22 8.32
C TRP A 182 -2.67 25.12 9.56
N ALA A 183 -2.40 26.41 9.38
CA ALA A 183 -2.26 27.40 10.46
C ALA A 183 -3.62 27.96 10.86
N ASN A 184 -4.47 28.30 9.89
CA ASN A 184 -5.84 28.74 10.12
C ASN A 184 -6.78 28.17 9.04
N PRO A 185 -7.67 27.23 9.40
CA PRO A 185 -8.56 26.55 8.44
C PRO A 185 -9.82 27.35 8.08
N ALA A 186 -10.01 28.57 8.60
CA ALA A 186 -11.27 29.31 8.52
C ALA A 186 -11.81 29.49 7.10
N HIS A 187 -10.95 29.79 6.11
CA HIS A 187 -11.38 29.93 4.72
C HIS A 187 -11.81 28.60 4.09
N GLU A 188 -11.13 27.50 4.39
CA GLU A 188 -11.57 26.18 3.91
C GLU A 188 -12.90 25.75 4.52
N GLU A 189 -13.11 26.03 5.81
CA GLU A 189 -14.40 25.76 6.48
C GLU A 189 -15.53 26.65 5.94
N ALA A 190 -15.23 27.91 5.58
CA ALA A 190 -16.18 28.77 4.89
C ALA A 190 -16.53 28.23 3.49
N ILE A 191 -15.55 27.71 2.74
CA ILE A 191 -15.81 27.01 1.47
C ILE A 191 -16.67 25.76 1.70
N ARG A 192 -16.49 25.02 2.80
CA ARG A 192 -17.34 23.88 3.14
C ARG A 192 -18.80 24.28 3.32
N ALA A 193 -19.06 25.39 4.00
CA ALA A 193 -20.42 25.92 4.13
C ALA A 193 -21.01 26.29 2.77
N LEU A 194 -20.25 26.96 1.90
CA LEU A 194 -20.66 27.32 0.54
C LEU A 194 -20.91 26.10 -0.35
N ALA A 195 -20.10 25.05 -0.21
CA ALA A 195 -20.27 23.79 -0.92
C ALA A 195 -21.61 23.12 -0.59
N LEU A 196 -22.02 23.14 0.69
CA LEU A 196 -23.31 22.61 1.12
C LEU A 196 -24.49 23.43 0.57
N GLU A 197 -24.32 24.74 0.40
CA GLU A 197 -25.32 25.60 -0.24
C GLU A 197 -25.43 25.35 -1.75
N ALA A 198 -24.31 25.11 -2.42
CA ALA A 198 -24.23 24.89 -3.87
C ALA A 198 -24.64 23.48 -4.31
N ASP A 199 -24.39 22.47 -3.47
CA ASP A 199 -24.79 21.07 -3.69
C ASP A 199 -25.55 20.50 -2.48
N PRO A 200 -26.82 20.93 -2.24
CA PRO A 200 -27.62 20.40 -1.13
C PRO A 200 -27.91 18.90 -1.26
N GLY A 201 -27.86 18.37 -2.48
CA GLY A 201 -28.06 16.95 -2.78
C GLY A 201 -26.85 16.07 -2.48
N ARG A 202 -25.68 16.66 -2.16
CA ARG A 202 -24.41 15.95 -1.91
C ARG A 202 -24.06 14.96 -3.03
N GLN A 203 -24.23 15.41 -4.27
CA GLN A 203 -23.85 14.62 -5.44
C GLN A 203 -22.33 14.57 -5.62
N ILE A 204 -21.64 15.63 -5.20
CA ILE A 204 -20.19 15.77 -5.30
C ILE A 204 -19.52 15.29 -4.01
N TYR A 205 -18.43 14.54 -4.17
CA TYR A 205 -17.57 14.17 -3.05
C TYR A 205 -16.58 15.30 -2.72
N TRP A 206 -16.56 15.77 -1.47
CA TRP A 206 -15.72 16.90 -1.05
C TRP A 206 -14.59 16.47 -0.11
N SER A 207 -13.36 16.90 -0.41
CA SER A 207 -12.22 16.79 0.50
C SER A 207 -11.63 18.16 0.81
N PHE A 208 -11.26 18.39 2.07
CA PHE A 208 -10.62 19.62 2.53
C PHE A 208 -9.24 19.29 3.08
N GLY A 209 -8.21 19.97 2.56
CA GLY A 209 -6.81 19.75 2.92
C GLY A 209 -6.57 19.92 4.41
N SER A 210 -7.17 20.94 5.03
CA SER A 210 -7.04 21.21 6.47
C SER A 210 -7.69 20.16 7.37
N ALA A 211 -8.73 19.45 6.90
CA ALA A 211 -9.34 18.34 7.61
C ALA A 211 -8.53 17.04 7.50
N LEU A 212 -7.80 16.86 6.40
CA LEU A 212 -6.95 15.68 6.17
C LEU A 212 -5.57 15.81 6.81
N SER A 213 -4.96 16.99 6.75
CA SER A 213 -3.61 17.24 7.25
C SER A 213 -3.41 18.70 7.66
N GLN A 214 -3.04 18.91 8.92
CA GLN A 214 -2.66 20.22 9.47
C GLN A 214 -1.14 20.43 9.43
N VAL A 215 -0.50 19.95 8.35
CA VAL A 215 0.94 20.05 8.14
C VAL A 215 1.26 21.05 7.03
N ALA A 216 2.35 21.81 7.24
CA ALA A 216 2.86 22.74 6.25
C ALA A 216 3.35 22.02 4.98
N GLY A 217 3.20 22.67 3.82
CA GLY A 217 3.53 22.12 2.50
C GLY A 217 2.31 22.06 1.58
N GLU A 218 2.17 23.05 0.71
CA GLU A 218 1.03 23.23 -0.19
C GLU A 218 0.91 22.13 -1.24
N TYR A 219 2.03 21.71 -1.85
CA TYR A 219 2.04 20.65 -2.85
C TYR A 219 1.58 19.31 -2.27
N ALA A 220 2.18 18.87 -1.16
CA ALA A 220 1.87 17.57 -0.57
C ALA A 220 0.47 17.55 0.08
N ARG A 221 0.05 18.65 0.73
CA ARG A 221 -1.33 18.78 1.25
C ARG A 221 -2.36 18.81 0.13
N GLY A 222 -2.08 19.55 -0.95
CA GLY A 222 -2.93 19.61 -2.14
C GLY A 222 -3.12 18.22 -2.77
N ASN A 223 -2.03 17.49 -2.99
CA ASN A 223 -2.09 16.12 -3.50
C ASN A 223 -2.86 15.18 -2.58
N THR A 224 -2.75 15.35 -1.26
CA THR A 224 -3.52 14.57 -0.26
C THR A 224 -5.02 14.78 -0.45
N ALA A 225 -5.46 16.04 -0.57
CA ALA A 225 -6.86 16.37 -0.82
C ALA A 225 -7.34 15.84 -2.20
N ILE A 226 -6.52 16.02 -3.23
CA ILE A 226 -6.82 15.54 -4.59
C ILE A 226 -6.95 14.02 -4.62
N MET A 227 -5.99 13.28 -4.07
CA MET A 227 -6.01 11.82 -4.04
C MET A 227 -7.17 11.29 -3.21
N ASN A 228 -7.47 11.92 -2.07
CA ASN A 228 -8.63 11.53 -1.27
C ASN A 228 -9.94 11.71 -2.05
N SER A 229 -10.11 12.84 -2.75
CA SER A 229 -11.28 13.07 -3.63
C SER A 229 -11.32 12.12 -4.82
N TYR A 230 -10.17 11.78 -5.40
CA TYR A 230 -10.05 10.85 -6.52
C TYR A 230 -10.50 9.43 -6.16
N LEU A 231 -10.18 9.01 -4.93
CA LEU A 231 -10.46 7.68 -4.41
C LEU A 231 -11.82 7.57 -3.70
N GLY A 232 -12.35 8.67 -3.17
CA GLY A 232 -13.49 8.71 -2.26
C GLY A 232 -14.68 7.87 -2.70
N PRO A 233 -15.34 8.20 -3.82
CA PRO A 233 -16.53 7.47 -4.25
C PRO A 233 -16.30 5.97 -4.50
N THR A 234 -15.13 5.60 -5.01
CA THR A 234 -14.78 4.21 -5.31
C THR A 234 -14.59 3.41 -4.02
N VAL A 235 -13.82 3.94 -3.07
CA VAL A 235 -13.55 3.27 -1.79
C VAL A 235 -14.81 3.21 -0.92
N GLU A 236 -15.59 4.29 -0.84
CA GLU A 236 -16.83 4.30 -0.05
C GLU A 236 -17.86 3.30 -0.57
N ARG A 237 -18.05 3.23 -1.89
CA ARG A 237 -18.95 2.25 -2.51
C ARG A 237 -18.53 0.83 -2.18
N TYR A 238 -17.23 0.54 -2.27
CA TYR A 238 -16.68 -0.77 -1.95
C TYR A 238 -16.92 -1.14 -0.48
N LEU A 239 -16.51 -0.27 0.44
CA LEU A 239 -16.61 -0.55 1.88
C LEU A 239 -18.06 -0.67 2.34
N LYS A 240 -18.96 0.15 1.79
CA LYS A 240 -20.40 0.03 2.07
C LYS A 240 -20.97 -1.28 1.52
N GLY A 241 -20.65 -1.65 0.28
CA GLY A 241 -21.10 -2.91 -0.32
C GLY A 241 -20.60 -4.13 0.45
N LEU A 242 -19.36 -4.09 0.96
CA LEU A 242 -18.82 -5.11 1.84
C LEU A 242 -19.57 -5.16 3.17
N GLU A 243 -19.78 -4.01 3.83
CA GLU A 243 -20.53 -3.93 5.08
C GLU A 243 -21.94 -4.53 4.93
N ASP A 244 -22.67 -4.15 3.88
CA ASP A 244 -24.02 -4.66 3.61
C ASP A 244 -24.03 -6.20 3.44
N LYS A 245 -23.08 -6.76 2.70
CA LYS A 245 -22.94 -8.21 2.51
C LYS A 245 -22.60 -8.94 3.81
N LEU A 246 -21.72 -8.38 4.63
CA LEU A 246 -21.36 -8.93 5.94
C LEU A 246 -22.55 -8.91 6.90
N ARG A 247 -23.31 -7.81 6.92
CA ARG A 247 -24.55 -7.69 7.73
C ARG A 247 -25.62 -8.67 7.27
N LEU A 248 -25.80 -8.86 5.96
CA LEU A 248 -26.69 -9.89 5.41
C LEU A 248 -26.24 -11.30 5.83
N GLY A 249 -24.93 -11.53 5.88
CA GLY A 249 -24.28 -12.73 6.42
C GLY A 249 -24.38 -12.92 7.94
N LYS A 250 -25.07 -12.01 8.65
CA LYS A 250 -25.28 -12.00 10.12
C LYS A 250 -24.08 -11.57 10.96
N LEU A 251 -23.13 -10.80 10.40
CA LEU A 251 -22.06 -10.19 11.19
C LEU A 251 -22.63 -9.30 12.30
N LYS A 252 -22.32 -9.63 13.56
CA LYS A 252 -22.70 -8.81 14.73
C LYS A 252 -21.66 -7.76 15.07
N GLY A 253 -20.37 -8.12 15.04
CA GLY A 253 -19.26 -7.21 15.32
C GLY A 253 -19.17 -6.00 14.39
N PRO A 254 -18.35 -4.99 14.73
CA PRO A 254 -18.07 -3.87 13.86
C PRO A 254 -17.10 -4.27 12.74
N LEU A 255 -17.25 -3.60 11.60
CA LEU A 255 -16.27 -3.58 10.51
C LEU A 255 -15.25 -2.48 10.79
N LEU A 256 -14.01 -2.89 11.02
CA LEU A 256 -12.85 -2.02 11.19
C LEU A 256 -11.97 -2.11 9.95
N ILE A 257 -11.46 -0.98 9.49
CA ILE A 257 -10.66 -0.85 8.28
C ILE A 257 -9.21 -0.64 8.68
N THR A 258 -8.32 -1.49 8.14
CA THR A 258 -6.88 -1.38 8.31
C THR A 258 -6.37 -0.18 7.53
N GLN A 259 -5.53 0.61 8.17
CA GLN A 259 -4.97 1.84 7.61
C GLN A 259 -3.46 1.70 7.41
N GLY A 260 -2.90 2.47 6.48
CA GLY A 260 -1.45 2.55 6.26
C GLY A 260 -0.65 3.05 7.47
N ASN A 261 -1.32 3.62 8.49
CA ASN A 261 -0.69 4.12 9.72
C ASN A 261 -0.38 3.03 10.77
N GLY A 262 -0.70 1.76 10.51
CA GLY A 262 -0.45 0.67 11.45
C GLY A 262 -1.57 0.36 12.44
N GLY A 263 -2.78 0.86 12.23
CA GLY A 263 -3.93 0.50 13.05
C GLY A 263 -5.21 0.32 12.27
N VAL A 264 -6.28 0.00 13.01
CA VAL A 264 -7.62 -0.14 12.45
C VAL A 264 -8.55 0.95 13.00
N ALA A 265 -9.60 1.30 12.26
CA ALA A 265 -10.65 2.18 12.76
C ALA A 265 -12.00 1.88 12.11
N HIS A 266 -13.09 2.33 12.72
CA HIS A 266 -14.42 2.19 12.11
C HIS A 266 -14.46 2.87 10.74
N ARG A 267 -15.16 2.26 9.78
CA ARG A 267 -15.31 2.76 8.40
C ARG A 267 -15.64 4.27 8.35
N GLU A 268 -16.49 4.75 9.25
CA GLU A 268 -16.95 6.14 9.33
C GLU A 268 -15.86 7.14 9.72
N HIS A 269 -14.75 6.67 10.29
CA HIS A 269 -13.62 7.48 10.74
C HIS A 269 -12.37 7.31 9.88
N VAL A 270 -12.44 6.49 8.83
CA VAL A 270 -11.31 6.23 7.92
C VAL A 270 -11.51 7.00 6.64
N THR A 271 -10.53 7.83 6.32
CA THR A 271 -10.52 8.54 5.04
C THR A 271 -10.13 7.58 3.91
N PRO A 272 -10.64 7.75 2.69
CA PRO A 272 -10.27 6.94 1.53
C PRO A 272 -8.76 6.80 1.35
N ILE A 273 -8.02 7.92 1.49
CA ILE A 273 -6.56 7.93 1.33
C ILE A 273 -5.83 7.14 2.44
N ALA A 274 -6.39 6.99 3.63
CA ALA A 274 -5.79 6.21 4.72
C ALA A 274 -5.76 4.69 4.43
N ASN A 275 -6.52 4.21 3.45
CA ASN A 275 -6.51 2.81 3.02
C ASN A 275 -5.27 2.45 2.18
N LEU A 276 -4.51 3.45 1.71
CA LEU A 276 -3.28 3.22 0.96
C LEU A 276 -2.28 2.44 1.81
N GLN A 277 -1.64 1.45 1.18
CA GLN A 277 -0.64 0.58 1.80
C GLN A 277 -1.11 -0.14 3.08
N SER A 278 -2.42 -0.38 3.22
CA SER A 278 -2.98 -1.12 4.37
C SER A 278 -2.51 -2.58 4.47
N GLY A 279 -2.25 -3.24 3.33
CA GLY A 279 -1.71 -4.61 3.29
C GLY A 279 -0.30 -4.72 3.90
N PRO A 280 0.73 -4.04 3.34
CA PRO A 280 2.08 -4.03 3.92
C PRO A 280 2.12 -3.53 5.36
N ALA A 281 1.27 -2.56 5.72
CA ALA A 281 1.12 -2.11 7.10
C ALA A 281 0.67 -3.26 8.03
N GLY A 282 -0.24 -4.13 7.56
CA GLY A 282 -0.59 -5.38 8.26
C GLY A 282 0.63 -6.25 8.57
N GLY A 283 1.51 -6.49 7.60
CA GLY A 283 2.74 -7.24 7.82
C GLY A 283 3.66 -6.61 8.87
N MET A 284 3.73 -5.27 8.92
CA MET A 284 4.46 -4.54 9.96
C MET A 284 3.83 -4.69 11.34
N ILE A 285 2.50 -4.60 11.45
CA ILE A 285 1.77 -4.77 12.72
C ILE A 285 2.01 -6.19 13.27
N ALA A 286 1.86 -7.20 12.42
CA ALA A 286 2.15 -8.59 12.78
C ALA A 286 3.59 -8.77 13.26
N SER A 287 4.54 -8.15 12.57
CA SER A 287 5.95 -8.22 12.92
C SER A 287 6.23 -7.58 14.28
N ALA A 288 5.70 -6.38 14.54
CA ALA A 288 5.85 -5.70 15.82
C ALA A 288 5.20 -6.48 16.97
N TYR A 289 4.00 -7.04 16.73
CA TYR A 289 3.32 -7.89 17.70
C TYR A 289 4.15 -9.11 18.10
N VAL A 290 4.64 -9.87 17.11
CA VAL A 290 5.47 -11.06 17.36
C VAL A 290 6.84 -10.69 17.92
N ALA A 291 7.42 -9.56 17.51
CA ALA A 291 8.67 -9.03 18.06
C ALA A 291 8.54 -8.74 19.56
N GLY A 292 7.42 -8.14 19.99
CA GLY A 292 7.11 -7.94 21.40
C GLY A 292 7.04 -9.26 22.18
N LEU A 293 6.40 -10.28 21.63
CA LEU A 293 6.31 -11.62 22.25
C LEU A 293 7.66 -12.32 22.36
N LEU A 294 8.52 -12.18 21.35
CA LEU A 294 9.85 -12.81 21.30
C LEU A 294 10.96 -11.97 21.94
N GLY A 295 10.65 -10.74 22.39
CA GLY A 295 11.63 -9.82 22.96
C GLY A 295 12.63 -9.26 21.93
N HIS A 296 12.29 -9.25 20.65
CA HIS A 296 13.12 -8.66 19.60
C HIS A 296 12.85 -7.16 19.50
N LYS A 297 13.89 -6.35 19.68
CA LYS A 297 13.80 -4.88 19.58
C LYS A 297 13.97 -4.37 18.15
N ASN A 298 14.85 -5.01 17.39
CA ASN A 298 15.26 -4.61 16.06
C ASN A 298 14.90 -5.71 15.05
N VAL A 299 13.91 -5.44 14.19
CA VAL A 299 13.40 -6.41 13.21
C VAL A 299 13.38 -5.78 11.81
N ILE A 300 13.98 -6.47 10.85
CA ILE A 300 13.79 -6.22 9.43
C ILE A 300 12.62 -7.07 8.98
N THR A 301 11.58 -6.44 8.47
CA THR A 301 10.42 -7.12 7.90
C THR A 301 10.61 -7.24 6.40
N THR A 302 10.28 -8.40 5.85
CA THR A 302 10.43 -8.65 4.42
C THR A 302 9.20 -9.39 3.91
N ASP A 303 8.45 -8.76 3.01
CA ASP A 303 7.32 -9.35 2.28
C ASP A 303 7.70 -9.53 0.81
N MET A 304 7.83 -10.77 0.36
CA MET A 304 8.03 -11.03 -1.07
C MET A 304 6.81 -11.73 -1.65
N GLY A 305 6.17 -11.05 -2.60
CA GLY A 305 5.06 -11.56 -3.38
C GLY A 305 5.49 -12.05 -4.77
N GLY A 306 4.54 -12.08 -5.70
CA GLY A 306 4.80 -12.37 -7.11
C GLY A 306 5.37 -11.18 -7.90
N THR A 307 5.20 -9.96 -7.42
CA THR A 307 5.53 -8.74 -8.18
C THR A 307 6.54 -7.84 -7.47
N SER A 308 6.41 -7.72 -6.15
CA SER A 308 7.16 -6.78 -5.33
C SER A 308 7.85 -7.48 -4.16
N PHE A 309 8.81 -6.74 -3.61
CA PHE A 309 9.47 -7.01 -2.36
C PHE A 309 9.38 -5.76 -1.47
N ASP A 310 8.72 -5.88 -0.33
CA ASP A 310 8.49 -4.79 0.61
C ASP A 310 9.36 -4.98 1.86
N VAL A 311 10.02 -3.90 2.28
CA VAL A 311 10.91 -3.87 3.44
C VAL A 311 10.47 -2.79 4.40
N GLY A 312 10.26 -3.16 5.66
CA GLY A 312 10.04 -2.24 6.77
C GLY A 312 10.99 -2.53 7.93
N LEU A 313 11.07 -1.58 8.86
CA LEU A 313 11.93 -1.67 10.03
C LEU A 313 11.13 -1.45 11.31
N VAL A 314 11.31 -2.34 12.28
CA VAL A 314 11.03 -2.08 13.70
C VAL A 314 12.37 -1.79 14.37
N THR A 315 12.50 -0.62 14.98
CA THR A 315 13.68 -0.20 15.74
C THR A 315 13.27 0.10 17.16
N GLU A 316 13.93 -0.53 18.13
CA GLU A 316 13.60 -0.39 19.56
C GLU A 316 12.13 -0.67 19.90
N GLY A 317 11.46 -1.53 19.12
CA GLY A 317 10.04 -1.87 19.29
C GLY A 317 9.05 -0.92 18.60
N TYR A 318 9.53 0.12 17.92
CA TYR A 318 8.68 1.09 17.20
C TYR A 318 8.96 1.08 15.70
N TRP A 319 7.94 1.36 14.90
CA TRP A 319 8.09 1.71 13.48
C TRP A 319 8.11 3.23 13.30
N ARG A 320 8.58 3.68 12.14
CA ARG A 320 8.59 5.09 11.76
C ARG A 320 7.49 5.37 10.74
N TYR A 321 6.99 6.60 10.73
CA TYR A 321 6.14 7.10 9.66
C TYR A 321 6.98 7.81 8.60
N ALA A 322 6.62 7.64 7.34
CA ALA A 322 7.18 8.43 6.25
C ALA A 322 6.77 9.90 6.41
N HIS A 323 7.71 10.84 6.24
CA HIS A 323 7.46 12.27 6.41
C HIS A 323 6.62 12.87 5.27
N GLU A 324 7.00 12.59 4.02
CA GLU A 324 6.23 12.89 2.80
C GLU A 324 6.22 11.62 1.95
N PRO A 325 5.34 10.64 2.25
CA PRO A 325 5.27 9.43 1.47
C PRO A 325 5.00 9.75 0.00
N ILE A 326 5.64 8.99 -0.88
CA ILE A 326 5.48 9.08 -2.33
C ILE A 326 4.54 7.95 -2.73
N VAL A 327 3.37 8.31 -3.26
CA VAL A 327 2.42 7.36 -3.83
C VAL A 327 2.35 7.59 -5.32
N GLU A 328 2.60 6.55 -6.11
CA GLU A 328 2.93 6.64 -7.52
C GLU A 328 4.12 7.60 -7.74
N ARG A 329 3.84 8.85 -8.07
CA ARG A 329 4.83 9.90 -8.32
C ARG A 329 4.46 11.22 -7.62
N PHE A 330 3.60 11.15 -6.61
CA PHE A 330 3.07 12.31 -5.90
C PHE A 330 3.37 12.21 -4.41
N ARG A 331 3.92 13.28 -3.85
CA ARG A 331 4.11 13.43 -2.40
C ARG A 331 2.78 13.76 -1.75
N ILE A 332 2.48 13.10 -0.63
CA ILE A 332 1.29 13.34 0.19
C ILE A 332 1.67 13.53 1.66
N LEU A 333 0.70 13.96 2.48
CA LEU A 333 0.82 14.16 3.93
C LEU A 333 -0.17 13.27 4.68
N GLN A 334 -0.25 12.01 4.26
CA GLN A 334 -0.98 10.95 4.95
C GLN A 334 0.00 10.16 5.82
N PRO A 335 -0.26 9.97 7.13
CA PRO A 335 0.56 9.07 7.95
C PRO A 335 0.53 7.65 7.41
N ILE A 336 1.68 7.17 6.94
CA ILE A 336 1.90 5.83 6.42
C ILE A 336 3.20 5.30 7.04
N ILE A 337 3.21 4.04 7.47
CA ILE A 337 4.43 3.38 7.95
C ILE A 337 5.50 3.44 6.85
N ASP A 338 6.74 3.76 7.22
CA ASP A 338 7.88 3.81 6.31
C ASP A 338 8.24 2.38 5.85
N ILE A 339 7.66 1.99 4.71
CA ILE A 339 7.88 0.72 4.03
C ILE A 339 8.37 1.06 2.63
N GLU A 340 9.51 0.51 2.24
CA GLU A 340 10.05 0.68 0.90
C GLU A 340 9.82 -0.58 0.06
N SER A 341 9.44 -0.38 -1.19
CA SER A 341 9.12 -1.46 -2.12
C SER A 341 10.01 -1.41 -3.36
N ILE A 342 10.43 -2.57 -3.85
CA ILE A 342 11.08 -2.71 -5.16
C ILE A 342 10.38 -3.78 -6.00
N GLY A 343 10.51 -3.67 -7.33
CA GLY A 343 10.08 -4.70 -8.28
C GLY A 343 10.97 -5.95 -8.27
N ALA A 344 10.94 -6.72 -7.18
CA ALA A 344 11.73 -7.93 -7.00
C ALA A 344 10.87 -9.06 -6.39
N GLY A 345 9.82 -9.48 -7.09
CA GLY A 345 8.98 -10.61 -6.70
C GLY A 345 9.30 -11.89 -7.46
N GLY A 346 8.57 -12.97 -7.16
CA GLY A 346 8.75 -14.26 -7.84
C GLY A 346 8.50 -14.22 -9.36
N GLY A 347 7.69 -13.29 -9.84
CA GLY A 347 7.39 -13.08 -11.26
C GLY A 347 8.33 -12.10 -11.95
N THR A 348 9.33 -11.54 -11.26
CA THR A 348 10.30 -10.62 -11.86
C THR A 348 11.05 -11.30 -13.01
N ILE A 349 11.09 -10.64 -14.18
CA ILE A 349 11.59 -11.20 -15.43
C ILE A 349 13.12 -11.11 -15.48
N ALA A 350 13.75 -12.23 -15.83
CA ALA A 350 15.17 -12.31 -16.14
C ALA A 350 15.40 -12.27 -17.65
N ARG A 351 16.30 -11.40 -18.12
CA ARG A 351 16.66 -11.24 -19.54
C ARG A 351 18.15 -11.02 -19.71
N VAL A 352 18.67 -11.42 -20.86
CA VAL A 352 20.00 -11.02 -21.30
C VAL A 352 19.87 -9.73 -22.09
N ASP A 353 20.65 -8.73 -21.70
CA ASP A 353 20.75 -7.50 -22.45
C ASP A 353 21.58 -7.72 -23.71
N GLN A 354 20.99 -7.47 -24.88
CA GLN A 354 21.63 -7.80 -26.17
C GLN A 354 22.84 -6.92 -26.47
N GLU A 355 22.86 -5.68 -25.97
CA GLU A 355 23.95 -4.73 -26.22
C GLU A 355 25.14 -4.98 -25.30
N THR A 356 24.88 -5.22 -24.00
CA THR A 356 25.94 -5.36 -23.00
C THR A 356 26.31 -6.81 -22.69
N GLY A 357 25.50 -7.79 -23.12
CA GLY A 357 25.67 -9.21 -22.78
C GLY A 357 25.47 -9.52 -21.29
N ARG A 358 24.83 -8.61 -20.53
CA ARG A 358 24.63 -8.75 -19.08
C ARG A 358 23.30 -9.43 -18.77
N LEU A 359 23.28 -10.25 -17.72
CA LEU A 359 22.05 -10.76 -17.14
C LEU A 359 21.38 -9.67 -16.29
N LEU A 360 20.12 -9.35 -16.60
CA LEU A 360 19.30 -8.39 -15.87
C LEU A 360 18.07 -9.11 -15.31
N VAL A 361 17.76 -8.85 -14.04
CA VAL A 361 16.55 -9.37 -13.37
C VAL A 361 15.71 -8.18 -12.92
N GLY A 362 14.54 -8.01 -13.54
CA GLY A 362 13.65 -6.87 -13.31
C GLY A 362 14.02 -5.60 -14.10
N PRO A 363 13.30 -4.48 -13.88
CA PRO A 363 12.20 -4.33 -12.92
C PRO A 363 10.86 -4.90 -13.40
N LYS A 364 10.74 -5.30 -14.67
CA LYS A 364 9.49 -5.83 -15.23
C LYS A 364 9.11 -7.17 -14.57
N SER A 365 7.82 -7.38 -14.32
CA SER A 365 7.25 -8.61 -13.78
C SER A 365 6.27 -9.25 -14.77
N ALA A 366 6.20 -10.58 -14.78
CA ALA A 366 5.22 -11.36 -15.52
C ALA A 366 3.84 -11.42 -14.82
N GLY A 367 3.75 -10.90 -13.58
CA GLY A 367 2.52 -10.89 -12.78
C GLY A 367 1.98 -12.31 -12.49
N ALA A 368 0.67 -12.41 -12.23
CA ALA A 368 -0.01 -13.69 -12.05
C ALA A 368 -0.51 -14.29 -13.38
N SER A 369 -0.74 -13.45 -14.40
CA SER A 369 -1.17 -13.83 -15.75
C SER A 369 -0.50 -12.92 -16.77
N PRO A 370 0.26 -13.44 -17.76
CA PRO A 370 0.43 -14.87 -18.08
C PRO A 370 1.32 -15.63 -17.09
N GLY A 371 2.03 -14.91 -16.20
CA GLY A 371 2.83 -15.46 -15.10
C GLY A 371 4.14 -16.13 -15.51
N PRO A 372 4.86 -16.72 -14.54
CA PRO A 372 6.03 -17.57 -14.77
C PRO A 372 5.82 -18.64 -15.84
N VAL A 373 6.89 -19.03 -16.55
CA VAL A 373 6.80 -20.09 -17.58
C VAL A 373 6.32 -21.40 -16.97
N CYS A 374 6.78 -21.72 -15.77
CA CYS A 374 6.44 -22.92 -15.02
C CYS A 374 4.97 -23.00 -14.61
N TYR A 375 4.21 -21.90 -14.68
CA TYR A 375 2.77 -21.90 -14.39
C TYR A 375 1.93 -22.48 -15.52
N ASP A 376 2.52 -22.67 -16.70
CA ASP A 376 1.90 -23.19 -17.92
C ASP A 376 0.61 -22.45 -18.34
N SER A 377 0.54 -21.16 -18.01
CA SER A 377 -0.64 -20.30 -18.23
C SER A 377 -0.43 -19.32 -19.40
N GLY A 378 0.50 -19.62 -20.30
CA GLY A 378 0.86 -18.80 -21.47
C GLY A 378 2.13 -17.96 -21.32
N GLY A 379 2.75 -17.94 -20.13
CA GLY A 379 4.01 -17.22 -19.87
C GLY A 379 5.16 -17.72 -20.75
N GLN A 380 5.94 -16.77 -21.30
CA GLN A 380 7.10 -17.06 -22.16
C GLN A 380 8.41 -16.48 -21.63
N GLU A 381 8.38 -15.46 -20.79
CA GLU A 381 9.57 -14.83 -20.22
C GLU A 381 10.02 -15.56 -18.95
N VAL A 382 11.32 -15.81 -18.83
CA VAL A 382 11.90 -16.49 -17.66
C VAL A 382 11.79 -15.58 -16.44
N THR A 383 11.35 -16.13 -15.31
CA THR A 383 11.15 -15.40 -14.06
C THR A 383 11.98 -15.96 -12.90
N VAL A 384 12.00 -15.26 -11.76
CA VAL A 384 12.63 -15.73 -10.51
C VAL A 384 12.05 -17.08 -10.07
N THR A 385 10.72 -17.25 -10.12
CA THR A 385 10.04 -18.52 -9.78
C THR A 385 10.47 -19.67 -10.70
N ASP A 386 10.76 -19.39 -11.98
CA ASP A 386 11.30 -20.40 -12.89
C ASP A 386 12.71 -20.85 -12.45
N ALA A 387 13.56 -19.90 -12.04
CA ALA A 387 14.89 -20.19 -11.50
C ALA A 387 14.80 -21.01 -10.20
N ASP A 388 13.93 -20.62 -9.26
CA ASP A 388 13.74 -21.33 -7.99
C ASP A 388 13.31 -22.78 -8.19
N LEU A 389 12.42 -23.03 -9.16
CA LEU A 389 11.97 -24.37 -9.53
C LEU A 389 13.10 -25.21 -10.16
N ILE A 390 13.93 -24.59 -11.00
CA ILE A 390 15.06 -25.24 -11.66
C ILE A 390 16.09 -25.67 -10.62
N LEU A 391 16.43 -24.77 -9.69
CA LEU A 391 17.33 -25.01 -8.56
C LEU A 391 16.79 -26.04 -7.56
N GLY A 392 15.49 -26.37 -7.63
CA GLY A 392 14.86 -27.36 -6.76
C GLY A 392 14.47 -26.81 -5.39
N ILE A 393 14.36 -25.49 -5.27
CA ILE A 393 13.89 -24.81 -4.06
C ILE A 393 12.37 -25.00 -3.92
N LEU A 394 11.64 -24.97 -5.03
CA LEU A 394 10.20 -25.21 -5.08
C LEU A 394 9.89 -26.67 -5.45
N ASP A 395 8.92 -27.27 -4.76
CA ASP A 395 8.35 -28.57 -5.14
C ASP A 395 7.34 -28.39 -6.30
N PRO A 396 7.59 -28.98 -7.48
CA PRO A 396 6.68 -28.88 -8.62
C PRO A 396 5.28 -29.44 -8.36
N ASN A 397 5.13 -30.39 -7.44
CA ASN A 397 3.87 -31.10 -7.20
C ASN A 397 3.05 -30.51 -6.05
N TYR A 398 3.60 -29.58 -5.28
CA TYR A 398 2.96 -29.05 -4.07
C TYR A 398 2.72 -27.53 -4.09
N PHE A 399 2.76 -26.90 -5.26
CA PHE A 399 2.50 -25.46 -5.36
C PHE A 399 1.04 -25.11 -5.03
N LEU A 400 0.84 -24.03 -4.26
CA LEU A 400 -0.47 -23.61 -3.71
C LEU A 400 -1.21 -24.71 -2.94
N GLY A 401 -0.47 -25.54 -2.20
CA GLY A 401 -1.01 -26.66 -1.44
C GLY A 401 -1.40 -27.85 -2.32
N GLY A 402 -0.68 -28.05 -3.43
CA GLY A 402 -0.93 -29.12 -4.41
C GLY A 402 -2.05 -28.84 -5.42
N ARG A 403 -2.64 -27.63 -5.39
CA ARG A 403 -3.69 -27.24 -6.35
C ARG A 403 -3.16 -26.90 -7.74
N LYS A 404 -1.85 -26.63 -7.87
CA LYS A 404 -1.21 -26.32 -9.14
C LYS A 404 0.08 -27.12 -9.27
N VAL A 405 0.23 -27.81 -10.41
CA VAL A 405 1.47 -28.52 -10.77
C VAL A 405 2.33 -27.60 -11.62
N LEU A 406 3.61 -27.46 -11.29
CA LEU A 406 4.54 -26.61 -12.01
C LEU A 406 5.29 -27.40 -13.10
N ASN A 407 5.43 -26.80 -14.27
CA ASN A 407 6.08 -27.41 -15.42
C ASN A 407 7.59 -27.11 -15.43
N LYS A 408 8.38 -27.92 -14.71
CA LYS A 408 9.84 -27.77 -14.63
C LYS A 408 10.54 -27.92 -15.98
N ALA A 409 10.06 -28.80 -16.85
CA ALA A 409 10.66 -29.01 -18.18
C ALA A 409 10.52 -27.77 -19.07
N LYS A 410 9.38 -27.08 -19.00
CA LYS A 410 9.15 -25.84 -19.75
C LYS A 410 10.03 -24.70 -19.24
N ALA A 411 10.18 -24.58 -17.92
CA ALA A 411 11.10 -23.61 -17.30
C ALA A 411 12.56 -23.85 -17.72
N LEU A 412 13.01 -25.12 -17.69
CA LEU A 412 14.36 -25.51 -18.14
C LEU A 412 14.62 -25.13 -19.60
N LYS A 413 13.67 -25.42 -20.49
CA LYS A 413 13.80 -25.05 -21.91
C LYS A 413 13.87 -23.54 -22.10
N ALA A 414 13.00 -22.79 -21.42
CA ALA A 414 12.96 -21.34 -21.53
C ALA A 414 14.26 -20.69 -21.03
N ILE A 415 14.80 -21.12 -19.89
CA ILE A 415 16.07 -20.56 -19.38
C ILE A 415 17.25 -20.94 -20.28
N GLU A 416 17.24 -22.16 -20.84
CA GLU A 416 18.29 -22.61 -21.76
C GLU A 416 18.34 -21.72 -23.01
N GLU A 417 17.18 -21.47 -23.62
CA GLU A 417 17.06 -20.69 -24.86
C GLU A 417 17.31 -19.19 -24.64
N LYS A 418 16.74 -18.61 -23.59
CA LYS A 418 16.73 -17.15 -23.39
C LYS A 418 17.90 -16.59 -22.59
N ILE A 419 18.54 -17.42 -21.75
CA ILE A 419 19.59 -16.95 -20.83
C ILE A 419 20.86 -17.77 -20.97
N ALA A 420 20.78 -19.10 -20.83
CA ALA A 420 21.95 -19.95 -20.75
C ALA A 420 22.76 -19.96 -22.07
N LYS A 421 22.11 -20.18 -23.22
CA LYS A 421 22.76 -20.15 -24.54
C LYS A 421 23.40 -18.80 -24.87
N PRO A 422 22.70 -17.65 -24.73
CA PRO A 422 23.31 -16.34 -24.98
C PRO A 422 24.54 -16.04 -24.12
N LEU A 423 24.59 -16.55 -22.89
CA LEU A 423 25.70 -16.32 -21.95
C LEU A 423 26.77 -17.43 -21.95
N GLY A 424 26.57 -18.52 -22.70
CA GLY A 424 27.47 -19.67 -22.69
C GLY A 424 27.48 -20.45 -21.37
N LEU A 425 26.37 -20.44 -20.62
CA LEU A 425 26.21 -21.11 -19.32
C LEU A 425 25.37 -22.37 -19.45
N LYS A 426 25.43 -23.25 -18.44
CA LYS A 426 24.44 -24.33 -18.27
C LYS A 426 23.13 -23.77 -17.72
N PRO A 427 21.97 -24.41 -18.00
CA PRO A 427 20.67 -23.95 -17.48
C PRO A 427 20.62 -23.74 -15.97
N VAL A 428 21.26 -24.62 -15.19
CA VAL A 428 21.32 -24.52 -13.72
C VAL A 428 22.21 -23.36 -13.25
N GLU A 429 23.33 -23.12 -13.94
CA GLU A 429 24.22 -21.99 -13.65
C GLU A 429 23.53 -20.65 -13.97
N ALA A 430 22.79 -20.59 -15.08
CA ALA A 430 21.95 -19.45 -15.42
C ALA A 430 20.85 -19.21 -14.36
N ALA A 431 20.20 -20.27 -13.88
CA ALA A 431 19.20 -20.17 -12.81
C ALA A 431 19.82 -19.64 -11.49
N ALA A 432 21.01 -20.13 -11.12
CA ALA A 432 21.74 -19.64 -9.96
C ALA A 432 22.08 -18.15 -10.09
N GLY A 433 22.52 -17.70 -11.27
CA GLY A 433 22.78 -16.28 -11.53
C GLY A 433 21.53 -15.40 -11.39
N VAL A 434 20.35 -15.88 -11.81
CA VAL A 434 19.09 -15.15 -11.59
C VAL A 434 18.77 -15.03 -10.10
N PHE A 435 18.94 -16.13 -9.34
CA PHE A 435 18.74 -16.17 -7.90
C PHE A 435 19.69 -15.23 -7.15
N ASP A 436 20.97 -15.21 -7.50
CA ASP A 436 21.97 -14.34 -6.86
C ASP A 436 21.67 -12.87 -7.13
N ILE A 437 21.34 -12.50 -8.38
CA ILE A 437 21.05 -11.10 -8.74
C ILE A 437 19.81 -10.58 -8.01
N VAL A 438 18.72 -11.37 -7.92
CA VAL A 438 17.52 -10.92 -7.21
C VAL A 438 17.78 -10.76 -5.72
N ASN A 439 18.53 -11.68 -5.11
CA ASN A 439 18.90 -11.59 -3.69
C ASN A 439 19.78 -10.37 -3.40
N SER A 440 20.80 -10.09 -4.23
CA SER A 440 21.64 -8.89 -4.06
C SER A 440 20.85 -7.60 -4.17
N LYS A 441 19.86 -7.52 -5.07
CA LYS A 441 18.95 -6.37 -5.14
C LYS A 441 18.12 -6.18 -3.87
N MET A 442 17.60 -7.28 -3.31
CA MET A 442 16.86 -7.25 -2.05
C MET A 442 17.77 -6.88 -0.86
N SER A 443 19.00 -7.41 -0.82
CA SER A 443 20.04 -7.06 0.17
C SER A 443 20.38 -5.57 0.13
N ASP A 444 20.58 -5.00 -1.06
CA ASP A 444 20.89 -3.58 -1.23
C ASP A 444 19.77 -2.66 -0.70
N LEU A 445 18.51 -3.03 -0.97
CA LEU A 445 17.35 -2.30 -0.43
C LEU A 445 17.35 -2.33 1.11
N ILE A 446 17.47 -3.53 1.70
CA ILE A 446 17.48 -3.69 3.15
C ILE A 446 18.63 -2.90 3.77
N ARG A 447 19.84 -3.00 3.20
CA ARG A 447 21.02 -2.28 3.66
C ARG A 447 20.79 -0.78 3.66
N ARG A 448 20.23 -0.23 2.57
CA ARG A 448 19.91 1.20 2.46
C ARG A 448 18.92 1.64 3.54
N GLN A 449 17.88 0.86 3.79
CA GLN A 449 16.88 1.16 4.82
C GLN A 449 17.49 1.16 6.22
N VAL A 450 18.26 0.13 6.56
CA VAL A 450 18.89 0.02 7.89
C VAL A 450 19.93 1.11 8.12
N VAL A 451 20.78 1.41 7.13
CA VAL A 451 21.80 2.45 7.30
C VAL A 451 21.20 3.85 7.50
N ARG A 452 20.03 4.14 6.92
CA ARG A 452 19.30 5.41 7.13
C ARG A 452 18.83 5.61 8.57
N THR A 453 18.69 4.54 9.36
CA THR A 453 18.30 4.63 10.77
C THR A 453 19.52 4.74 11.70
N GLY A 454 20.73 4.61 11.17
CA GLY A 454 21.98 4.69 11.95
C GLY A 454 22.42 3.36 12.57
N TYR A 455 21.77 2.25 12.23
CA TYR A 455 22.10 0.92 12.72
C TYR A 455 22.85 0.07 11.68
N LEU A 456 23.42 -1.06 12.12
CA LEU A 456 23.99 -2.08 11.24
C LEU A 456 23.00 -3.23 11.01
N PRO A 457 22.89 -3.80 9.79
CA PRO A 457 21.98 -4.94 9.53
C PRO A 457 22.19 -6.13 10.46
N GLU A 458 23.42 -6.41 10.86
CA GLU A 458 23.80 -7.51 11.75
C GLU A 458 23.17 -7.44 13.16
N GLU A 459 22.69 -6.27 13.57
CA GLU A 459 22.00 -6.03 14.84
C GLU A 459 20.51 -6.41 14.81
N PHE A 460 19.98 -6.72 13.63
CA PHE A 460 18.58 -7.06 13.42
C PHE A 460 18.37 -8.57 13.33
N VAL A 461 17.11 -8.97 13.50
CA VAL A 461 16.60 -10.26 13.03
C VAL A 461 15.72 -10.03 11.79
N ILE A 462 15.65 -10.99 10.89
CA ILE A 462 14.79 -10.92 9.70
C ILE A 462 13.51 -11.70 9.94
N TYR A 463 12.36 -11.08 9.66
CA TYR A 463 11.06 -11.75 9.59
C TYR A 463 10.65 -11.89 8.12
N GLY A 464 10.70 -13.14 7.63
CA GLY A 464 10.36 -13.49 6.26
C GLY A 464 8.90 -13.90 6.11
N PHE A 465 8.11 -13.11 5.39
CA PHE A 465 6.72 -13.42 5.07
C PHE A 465 6.37 -13.10 3.61
N GLY A 466 5.11 -13.30 3.27
CA GLY A 466 4.68 -13.39 1.87
C GLY A 466 4.88 -14.80 1.31
N GLY A 467 4.56 -14.96 0.03
CA GLY A 467 4.65 -16.25 -0.66
C GLY A 467 6.08 -16.66 -1.00
N ALA A 468 6.95 -15.70 -1.31
CA ALA A 468 8.33 -15.92 -1.72
C ALA A 468 9.35 -15.44 -0.68
N GLY A 469 8.94 -14.73 0.38
CA GLY A 469 9.89 -14.18 1.36
C GLY A 469 10.70 -15.28 2.05
N PRO A 470 10.06 -16.33 2.60
CA PRO A 470 10.75 -17.49 3.14
C PRO A 470 11.68 -18.22 2.15
N VAL A 471 11.40 -18.15 0.84
CA VAL A 471 12.17 -18.80 -0.21
C VAL A 471 13.54 -18.13 -0.38
N HIS A 472 13.58 -16.80 -0.23
CA HIS A 472 14.78 -15.99 -0.45
C HIS A 472 15.48 -15.50 0.83
N ALA A 473 14.83 -15.63 1.99
CA ALA A 473 15.31 -15.06 3.25
C ALA A 473 16.75 -15.45 3.60
N SER A 474 17.15 -16.69 3.34
CA SER A 474 18.53 -17.14 3.58
C SER A 474 19.55 -16.44 2.69
N GLY A 475 19.20 -16.12 1.44
CA GLY A 475 20.08 -15.48 0.47
C GLY A 475 20.45 -14.07 0.92
N PHE A 476 19.45 -13.20 1.09
CA PHE A 476 19.71 -11.83 1.48
C PHE A 476 20.19 -11.68 2.94
N ALA A 477 19.77 -12.57 3.85
CA ALA A 477 20.30 -12.54 5.22
C ALA A 477 21.80 -12.84 5.28
N ALA A 478 22.29 -13.80 4.49
CA ALA A 478 23.70 -14.17 4.44
C ALA A 478 24.58 -13.00 3.95
N GLU A 479 24.14 -12.30 2.91
CA GLU A 479 24.84 -11.13 2.36
C GLU A 479 24.84 -9.92 3.31
N LEU A 480 23.80 -9.79 4.13
CA LEU A 480 23.68 -8.74 5.14
C LEU A 480 24.39 -9.08 6.46
N GLY A 481 24.87 -10.31 6.64
CA GLY A 481 25.47 -10.78 7.91
C GLY A 481 24.44 -11.01 9.03
N VAL A 482 23.15 -11.08 8.71
CA VAL A 482 22.07 -11.31 9.69
C VAL A 482 22.08 -12.76 10.14
N LYS A 483 22.18 -12.97 11.45
CA LYS A 483 22.39 -14.30 12.05
C LYS A 483 21.12 -15.09 12.31
N LYS A 484 19.94 -14.44 12.32
CA LYS A 484 18.67 -15.05 12.70
C LYS A 484 17.55 -14.64 11.75
N ILE A 485 16.87 -15.67 11.23
CA ILE A 485 15.71 -15.53 10.36
C ILE A 485 14.55 -16.23 11.06
N TYR A 486 13.39 -15.58 11.07
CA TYR A 486 12.14 -16.12 11.58
C TYR A 486 11.14 -16.22 10.45
N ILE A 487 10.55 -17.40 10.31
CA ILE A 487 9.49 -17.72 9.35
C ILE A 487 8.35 -18.33 10.17
N PHE A 488 7.14 -17.86 9.95
CA PHE A 488 5.97 -18.26 10.73
C PHE A 488 5.04 -19.13 9.89
N PRO A 489 4.27 -20.06 10.50
CA PRO A 489 3.24 -20.79 9.77
C PRO A 489 2.23 -19.87 9.05
N THR A 490 2.02 -18.67 9.60
CA THR A 490 1.16 -17.63 9.04
C THR A 490 1.83 -16.74 8.00
N SER A 491 3.11 -16.96 7.65
CA SER A 491 3.88 -16.13 6.69
C SER A 491 3.13 -15.86 5.37
N PRO A 492 2.41 -16.81 4.74
CA PRO A 492 1.67 -16.53 3.50
C PRO A 492 0.44 -15.62 3.63
N VAL A 493 -0.04 -15.40 4.87
CA VAL A 493 -1.23 -14.59 5.20
C VAL A 493 -0.91 -13.55 6.30
N PHE A 494 0.36 -13.18 6.42
CA PHE A 494 0.89 -12.44 7.57
C PHE A 494 0.29 -11.05 7.70
N SER A 495 -0.05 -10.41 6.58
CA SER A 495 -0.76 -9.13 6.55
C SER A 495 -2.17 -9.22 7.13
N ALA A 496 -2.91 -10.29 6.80
CA ALA A 496 -4.22 -10.57 7.40
C ALA A 496 -4.12 -10.92 8.89
N PHE A 497 -3.05 -11.62 9.31
CA PHE A 497 -2.75 -11.85 10.72
C PHE A 497 -2.48 -10.54 11.47
N GLY A 498 -1.73 -9.62 10.86
CA GLY A 498 -1.49 -8.30 11.43
C GLY A 498 -2.75 -7.46 11.52
N ALA A 499 -3.61 -7.51 10.49
CA ALA A 499 -4.93 -6.91 10.57
C ALA A 499 -5.73 -7.47 11.74
N ALA A 500 -5.74 -8.80 11.96
CA ALA A 500 -6.41 -9.42 13.12
C ALA A 500 -5.83 -8.94 14.46
N ALA A 501 -4.51 -8.78 14.56
CA ALA A 501 -3.80 -8.35 15.75
C ALA A 501 -3.82 -6.82 16.01
N ALA A 502 -4.23 -6.02 15.02
CA ALA A 502 -4.10 -4.56 15.08
C ALA A 502 -5.00 -3.90 16.14
N ASP A 503 -4.47 -2.90 16.83
CA ASP A 503 -5.24 -2.04 17.73
C ASP A 503 -5.97 -0.90 16.98
N VAL A 504 -6.93 -0.29 17.66
CA VAL A 504 -7.60 0.92 17.15
C VAL A 504 -6.66 2.11 17.31
N ILE A 505 -6.26 2.74 16.20
CA ILE A 505 -5.32 3.86 16.20
C ILE A 505 -5.86 5.02 15.37
N HIS A 506 -5.88 6.20 15.99
CA HIS A 506 -6.10 7.48 15.33
C HIS A 506 -4.82 8.30 15.36
N THR A 507 -4.33 8.72 14.20
CA THR A 507 -3.13 9.54 14.08
C THR A 507 -3.54 10.97 13.70
N ARG A 508 -3.04 11.96 14.44
CA ARG A 508 -3.15 13.37 14.09
C ARG A 508 -1.77 14.00 14.06
N VAL A 509 -1.45 14.70 12.97
CA VAL A 509 -0.19 15.43 12.81
C VAL A 509 -0.52 16.90 12.60
N MET A 510 0.15 17.77 13.36
CA MET A 510 -0.02 19.22 13.29
C MET A 510 1.34 19.91 13.27
N THR A 511 1.44 21.01 12.52
CA THR A 511 2.61 21.90 12.57
C THR A 511 2.44 22.91 13.69
N CYS A 512 3.34 22.89 14.67
CA CYS A 512 3.44 23.90 15.71
C CYS A 512 4.76 24.66 15.57
N GLN A 513 4.74 25.98 15.73
CA GLN A 513 5.94 26.82 15.68
C GLN A 513 6.25 27.35 17.09
N TYR A 514 7.43 27.03 17.61
CA TYR A 514 7.92 27.52 18.88
C TYR A 514 9.28 28.20 18.69
N ILE A 515 9.53 29.28 19.43
CA ILE A 515 10.87 29.86 19.55
C ILE A 515 11.53 29.16 20.73
N LEU A 516 12.64 28.46 20.48
CA LEU A 516 13.38 27.75 21.53
C LEU A 516 14.33 28.69 22.27
N PRO A 517 14.49 28.54 23.61
CA PRO A 517 13.86 27.52 24.46
C PRO A 517 12.39 27.83 24.76
N VAL A 518 11.56 26.79 24.76
CA VAL A 518 10.13 26.86 25.15
C VAL A 518 9.93 26.05 26.43
N ASP A 519 8.84 26.33 27.15
CA ASP A 519 8.40 25.51 28.27
C ASP A 519 8.29 24.02 27.85
N PRO A 520 8.91 23.07 28.58
CA PRO A 520 8.75 21.64 28.32
C PRO A 520 7.29 21.16 28.28
N GLU A 521 6.36 21.81 28.99
CA GLU A 521 4.93 21.51 28.91
C GLU A 521 4.31 21.87 27.55
N ALA A 522 4.94 22.76 26.78
CA ALA A 522 4.50 23.07 25.42
C ALA A 522 5.02 22.07 24.37
N LEU A 523 5.97 21.20 24.74
CA LEU A 523 6.59 20.18 23.88
C LEU A 523 6.04 18.76 24.12
N ASN A 524 5.54 18.48 25.33
CA ASN A 524 4.93 17.21 25.72
C ASN A 524 3.40 17.28 25.63
#